data_AF-N1UXJ3-F1
#
_entry.id   AF-N1UXJ3-F1
#
_cell.length_a   1.000
_cell.length_b   1.000
_cell.length_c   1.000
_cell.angle_alpha   90.00
_cell.angle_beta   90.00
_cell.angle_gamma   90.00
#
_symmetry.space_group_name_H-M   'P 1'
#
loop_
_entity.id
_entity.type
_entity.pdbx_description
1 polymer ?
#
loop_
_entity_poly.entity_id
_entity_poly.type
_entity_poly.pdbx_seq_one_letter_code
_entity_poly.pdbx_strand_id
1 'polypeptide(L)'
;MENLSLVVPETVGGQQVGWWEVVDAFGPLATLLAAVIAGSIAWRALKQRSLADRRAEWWGRAQWALESALSDDPARRETGLGVLGILATSSLATDEEIEILGVAAVQPLAEFARPSVLPEREGAGRGSGAGSGKPEGRREPGMPEGWREPGNSEEMRERIARRAAKLQVVADQRLGRATEEWIRRLASG
;
A
#
# COMPACT_ATOMS: atom_id res chain seq x y z
N MET A 1 39.63 46.28 -91.56
CA MET A 1 39.83 45.18 -90.59
C MET A 1 39.48 45.74 -89.24
N GLU A 2 38.20 45.66 -88.86
CA GLU A 2 37.68 46.23 -87.62
C GLU A 2 37.83 45.19 -86.49
N ASN A 3 38.51 45.58 -85.42
CA ASN A 3 38.67 44.78 -84.21
C ASN A 3 37.36 44.83 -83.42
N LEU A 4 36.61 43.72 -83.42
CA LEU A 4 35.49 43.49 -82.51
C LEU A 4 36.05 43.31 -81.09
N SER A 5 36.09 44.40 -80.31
CA SER A 5 36.31 44.35 -78.87
C SER A 5 35.11 43.67 -78.22
N LEU A 6 35.25 42.37 -77.97
CA LEU A 6 34.28 41.54 -77.26
C LEU A 6 34.17 42.08 -75.83
N VAL A 7 33.13 42.85 -75.56
CA VAL A 7 32.75 43.27 -74.21
C VAL A 7 32.30 42.01 -73.48
N VAL A 8 33.22 41.39 -72.76
CA VAL A 8 32.90 40.34 -71.79
C VAL A 8 32.09 41.03 -70.69
N PRO A 9 30.83 40.64 -70.43
CA PRO A 9 30.11 41.17 -69.29
C PRO A 9 30.90 40.79 -68.04
N GLU A 10 31.27 41.77 -67.20
CA GLU A 10 31.80 41.47 -65.88
C GLU A 10 30.82 40.51 -65.20
N THR A 11 31.28 39.28 -64.98
CA THR A 11 30.51 38.30 -64.22
C THR A 11 30.26 38.92 -62.86
N VAL A 12 29.01 39.25 -62.57
CA VAL A 12 28.55 39.66 -61.23
C VAL A 12 29.15 38.66 -60.25
N GLY A 13 30.11 39.11 -59.46
CA GLY A 13 30.80 38.28 -58.47
C GLY A 13 29.78 37.81 -57.45
N GLY A 14 29.20 36.64 -57.68
CA GLY A 14 28.32 36.00 -56.71
C GLY A 14 29.15 35.75 -55.46
N GLN A 15 28.83 36.44 -54.37
CA GLN A 15 29.40 36.12 -53.06
C GLN A 15 29.12 34.64 -52.77
N GLN A 16 30.14 33.80 -52.93
CA GLN A 16 30.08 32.43 -52.42
C GLN A 16 30.16 32.53 -50.90
N VAL A 17 29.00 32.45 -50.25
CA VAL A 17 28.93 32.28 -48.80
C VAL A 17 29.66 30.99 -48.43
N GLY A 18 30.59 31.10 -47.49
CA GLY A 18 31.33 29.95 -46.99
C GLY A 18 30.39 29.04 -46.22
N TRP A 19 30.46 27.72 -46.45
CA TRP A 19 29.60 26.76 -45.75
C TRP A 19 29.74 26.82 -44.22
N TRP A 20 30.88 27.30 -43.70
CA TRP A 20 31.10 27.58 -42.28
C TRP A 20 30.18 28.67 -41.72
N GLU A 21 29.83 29.66 -42.53
CA GLU A 21 28.93 30.76 -42.18
C GLU A 21 27.49 30.26 -42.00
N VAL A 22 27.11 29.23 -42.76
CA VAL A 22 25.84 28.50 -42.59
C VAL A 22 25.82 27.74 -41.27
N VAL A 23 26.94 27.16 -40.84
CA VAL A 23 27.06 26.45 -39.56
C VAL A 23 27.00 27.42 -38.37
N ASP A 24 27.62 28.58 -38.49
CA ASP A 24 27.69 29.58 -37.41
C ASP A 24 26.29 30.14 -37.07
N ALA A 25 25.42 30.28 -38.08
CA ALA A 25 24.03 30.66 -37.91
C ALA A 25 23.21 29.66 -37.07
N PHE A 26 23.66 28.40 -36.93
CA PHE A 26 22.99 27.39 -36.11
C PHE A 26 23.44 27.37 -34.65
N GLY A 27 24.48 28.10 -34.25
CA GLY A 27 24.99 28.10 -32.87
C GLY A 27 23.92 28.35 -31.80
N PRO A 28 23.11 29.43 -31.90
CA PRO A 28 22.02 29.69 -30.96
C PRO A 28 20.91 28.63 -30.99
N LEU A 29 20.59 28.10 -32.18
CA LEU A 29 19.54 27.09 -32.33
C LEU A 29 19.96 25.73 -31.74
N ALA A 30 21.22 25.34 -31.93
CA ALA A 30 21.81 24.17 -31.32
C ALA A 30 21.82 24.28 -29.79
N THR A 31 22.14 25.46 -29.26
CA THR A 31 22.08 25.75 -27.83
C THR A 31 20.65 25.65 -27.29
N LEU A 32 19.67 26.20 -28.00
CA LEU A 32 18.25 26.10 -27.63
C LEU A 32 17.79 24.65 -27.64
N LEU A 33 18.15 23.87 -28.67
CA LEU A 33 17.82 22.45 -28.76
C LEU A 33 18.43 21.65 -27.60
N ALA A 34 19.71 21.89 -27.30
CA ALA A 34 20.38 21.27 -26.16
C ALA A 34 19.68 21.63 -24.84
N ALA A 35 19.28 22.89 -24.65
CA ALA A 35 18.54 23.33 -23.47
C ALA A 35 17.17 22.66 -23.35
N VAL A 36 16.42 22.51 -24.46
CA VAL A 36 15.13 21.82 -24.48
C VAL A 36 15.28 20.34 -24.12
N ILE A 37 16.29 19.68 -24.68
CA ILE A 37 16.59 18.27 -24.38
C ILE A 37 16.96 18.12 -22.90
N ALA A 38 17.90 18.94 -22.40
CA ALA A 38 18.33 18.91 -21.01
C ALA A 38 17.16 19.19 -20.05
N GLY A 39 16.35 20.21 -20.34
CA GLY A 39 15.15 20.52 -19.56
C GLY A 39 14.12 19.39 -19.58
N SER A 40 13.93 18.73 -20.72
CA SER A 40 13.02 17.58 -20.85
C SER A 40 13.48 16.39 -20.01
N ILE A 41 14.78 16.08 -20.02
CA ILE A 41 15.37 15.01 -19.20
C ILE A 41 15.21 15.35 -17.70
N ALA A 42 15.55 16.57 -17.30
CA ALA A 42 15.42 17.04 -15.93
C ALA A 42 13.96 16.94 -15.43
N TRP A 43 13.01 17.37 -16.25
CA TRP A 43 11.58 17.28 -15.93
C TRP A 43 11.12 15.83 -15.72
N ARG A 44 11.53 14.92 -16.61
CA ARG A 44 11.20 13.49 -16.48
C ARG A 44 11.80 12.88 -15.22
N ALA A 45 13.05 13.23 -14.90
CA ALA A 45 13.72 12.77 -13.68
C ALA A 45 12.99 13.26 -12.42
N LEU A 46 12.58 14.53 -12.37
CA LEU A 46 11.80 15.07 -11.23
C LEU A 46 10.45 14.38 -11.08
N LYS A 47 9.75 14.12 -12.20
CA LYS A 47 8.46 13.40 -12.17
C LYS A 47 8.64 11.96 -11.69
N GLN A 48 9.67 11.26 -12.16
CA GLN A 48 9.99 9.90 -11.71
C GLN A 48 10.32 9.86 -10.22
N ARG A 49 11.14 10.82 -9.74
CA ARG A 49 11.50 10.94 -8.33
C ARG A 49 10.27 11.16 -7.45
N SER A 50 9.37 12.07 -7.83
CA SER A 50 8.14 12.30 -7.06
C SER A 50 7.26 11.05 -6.95
N LEU A 51 7.16 10.23 -8.02
CA LEU A 51 6.42 8.98 -7.97
C LEU A 51 7.12 7.93 -7.09
N ALA A 52 8.45 7.84 -7.18
CA ALA A 52 9.25 6.94 -6.33
C ALA A 52 9.11 7.29 -4.85
N ASP A 53 9.19 8.59 -4.50
CA ASP A 53 9.05 9.06 -3.12
C ASP A 53 7.66 8.73 -2.56
N ARG A 54 6.59 8.96 -3.33
CA ARG A 54 5.22 8.60 -2.93
C ARG A 54 5.06 7.10 -2.68
N ARG A 55 5.67 6.26 -3.52
CA ARG A 55 5.67 4.81 -3.35
C ARG A 55 6.47 4.38 -2.11
N ALA A 56 7.63 4.99 -1.88
CA ALA A 56 8.44 4.71 -0.70
C ALA A 56 7.70 5.07 0.61
N GLU A 57 7.06 6.23 0.67
CA GLU A 57 6.23 6.61 1.82
C GLU A 57 5.03 5.68 2.00
N TRP A 58 4.36 5.31 0.91
CA TRP A 58 3.26 4.36 0.96
C TRP A 58 3.72 3.01 1.51
N TRP A 59 4.87 2.50 1.05
CA TRP A 59 5.44 1.24 1.55
C TRP A 59 5.83 1.32 3.03
N GLY A 60 6.38 2.46 3.49
CA GLY A 60 6.65 2.67 4.92
C GLY A 60 5.39 2.55 5.79
N ARG A 61 4.26 3.09 5.32
CA ARG A 61 2.96 2.95 6.00
C ARG A 61 2.44 1.51 5.93
N ALA A 62 2.63 0.83 4.79
CA ALA A 62 2.23 -0.56 4.60
C ALA A 62 3.02 -1.51 5.51
N GLN A 63 4.34 -1.33 5.62
CA GLN A 63 5.19 -2.13 6.49
C GLN A 63 4.79 -2.00 7.96
N TRP A 64 4.59 -0.77 8.46
CA TRP A 64 4.11 -0.58 9.84
C TRP A 64 2.74 -1.24 10.07
N ALA A 65 1.84 -1.14 9.10
CA ALA A 65 0.51 -1.73 9.19
C ALA A 65 0.55 -3.26 9.14
N LEU A 66 1.43 -3.85 8.32
CA LEU A 66 1.70 -5.30 8.26
C LEU A 66 2.27 -5.80 9.58
N GLU A 67 3.34 -5.17 10.09
CA GLU A 67 3.94 -5.54 11.38
C GLU A 67 2.92 -5.42 12.52
N SER A 68 2.10 -4.37 12.49
CA SER A 68 1.05 -4.17 13.49
C SER A 68 -0.06 -5.22 13.36
N ALA A 69 -0.49 -5.57 12.14
CA ALA A 69 -1.48 -6.61 11.86
C ALA A 69 -1.00 -8.03 12.19
N LEU A 70 0.31 -8.22 12.38
CA LEU A 70 0.90 -9.49 12.82
C LEU A 70 1.29 -9.48 14.30
N SER A 71 1.05 -8.38 15.02
CA SER A 71 1.40 -8.25 16.44
C SER A 71 0.58 -9.17 17.34
N ASP A 72 1.18 -9.66 18.43
CA ASP A 72 0.49 -10.40 19.49
C ASP A 72 -0.46 -9.52 20.33
N ASP A 73 -0.27 -8.20 20.29
CA ASP A 73 -1.21 -7.26 20.90
C ASP A 73 -2.48 -7.15 20.03
N PRO A 74 -3.65 -7.62 20.50
CA PRO A 74 -4.87 -7.63 19.71
C PRO A 74 -5.37 -6.23 19.32
N ALA A 75 -5.10 -5.20 20.14
CA ALA A 75 -5.49 -3.83 19.81
C ALA A 75 -4.63 -3.25 18.68
N ARG A 76 -3.32 -3.50 18.73
CA ARG A 76 -2.39 -3.15 17.65
C ARG A 76 -2.69 -3.94 16.37
N ARG A 77 -3.04 -5.22 16.50
CA ARG A 77 -3.47 -6.09 15.40
C ARG A 77 -4.68 -5.54 14.66
N GLU A 78 -5.74 -5.22 15.38
CA GLU A 78 -6.95 -4.63 14.78
C GLU A 78 -6.63 -3.32 14.04
N THR A 79 -5.84 -2.45 14.66
CA THR A 79 -5.45 -1.16 14.07
C THR A 79 -4.67 -1.36 12.77
N GLY A 80 -3.68 -2.28 12.78
CA GLY A 80 -2.91 -2.64 11.61
C GLY A 80 -3.78 -3.12 10.45
N LEU A 81 -4.68 -4.08 10.70
CA LEU A 81 -5.62 -4.58 9.70
C LEU A 81 -6.54 -3.48 9.14
N GLY A 82 -6.98 -2.56 10.00
CA GLY A 82 -7.75 -1.40 9.58
C GLY A 82 -6.98 -0.48 8.62
N VAL A 83 -5.73 -0.18 8.94
CA VAL A 83 -4.86 0.66 8.08
C VAL A 83 -4.52 -0.07 6.78
N LEU A 84 -4.27 -1.38 6.81
CA LEU A 84 -4.07 -2.18 5.60
C LEU A 84 -5.28 -2.11 4.67
N GLY A 85 -6.50 -2.20 5.20
CA GLY A 85 -7.72 -2.06 4.40
C GLY A 85 -7.80 -0.71 3.68
N ILE A 86 -7.36 0.38 4.34
CA ILE A 86 -7.30 1.70 3.72
C ILE A 86 -6.21 1.74 2.63
N LEU A 87 -5.00 1.24 2.93
CA LEU A 87 -3.88 1.25 2.00
C LEU A 87 -4.14 0.41 0.73
N ALA A 88 -4.89 -0.68 0.86
CA ALA A 88 -5.31 -1.53 -0.25
C ALA A 88 -6.23 -0.82 -1.27
N THR A 89 -6.90 0.27 -0.88
CA THR A 89 -7.71 1.09 -1.81
C THR A 89 -6.89 2.12 -2.58
N SER A 90 -5.61 2.32 -2.22
CA SER A 90 -4.75 3.32 -2.85
C SER A 90 -4.37 2.94 -4.28
N SER A 91 -4.32 3.93 -5.18
CA SER A 91 -3.83 3.74 -6.55
C SER A 91 -2.32 3.44 -6.63
N LEU A 92 -1.59 3.62 -5.53
CA LEU A 92 -0.18 3.25 -5.42
C LEU A 92 0.01 1.74 -5.18
N ALA A 93 -1.01 1.03 -4.70
CA ALA A 93 -0.97 -0.40 -4.47
C ALA A 93 -1.25 -1.15 -5.78
N THR A 94 -0.20 -1.75 -6.33
CA THR A 94 -0.24 -2.68 -7.46
C THR A 94 -0.85 -4.01 -7.04
N ASP A 95 -1.22 -4.83 -8.01
CA ASP A 95 -1.86 -6.12 -7.75
C ASP A 95 -0.98 -7.04 -6.88
N GLU A 96 0.34 -7.05 -7.10
CA GLU A 96 1.30 -7.79 -6.26
C GLU A 96 1.29 -7.31 -4.80
N GLU A 97 1.28 -5.99 -4.60
CA GLU A 97 1.20 -5.41 -3.26
C GLU A 97 -0.14 -5.77 -2.59
N ILE A 98 -1.25 -5.75 -3.32
CA ILE A 98 -2.56 -6.17 -2.81
C ILE A 98 -2.56 -7.64 -2.39
N GLU A 99 -1.91 -8.54 -3.15
CA GLU A 99 -1.74 -9.93 -2.75
C GLU A 99 -1.00 -10.05 -1.42
N ILE A 100 0.11 -9.32 -1.27
CA ILE A 100 0.89 -9.30 -0.02
C ILE A 100 0.03 -8.81 1.15
N LEU A 101 -0.72 -7.72 0.97
CA LEU A 101 -1.58 -7.19 2.04
C LEU A 101 -2.69 -8.18 2.42
N GLY A 102 -3.28 -8.87 1.42
CA GLY A 102 -4.33 -9.86 1.64
C GLY A 102 -3.92 -11.03 2.53
N VAL A 103 -2.65 -11.42 2.52
CA VAL A 103 -2.12 -12.50 3.39
C VAL A 103 -2.36 -12.21 4.88
N ALA A 104 -2.32 -10.94 5.29
CA ALA A 104 -2.55 -10.55 6.69
C ALA A 104 -3.97 -10.89 7.19
N ALA A 105 -4.95 -11.03 6.29
CA ALA A 105 -6.32 -11.38 6.65
C ALA A 105 -6.52 -12.88 6.93
N VAL A 106 -5.61 -13.75 6.45
CA VAL A 106 -5.80 -15.21 6.45
C VAL A 106 -5.92 -15.77 7.87
N GLN A 107 -4.98 -15.45 8.76
CA GLN A 107 -4.98 -16.00 10.12
C GLN A 107 -6.19 -15.54 10.95
N PRO A 108 -6.52 -14.24 11.04
CA PRO A 108 -7.72 -13.80 11.77
C PRO A 108 -9.03 -14.43 11.27
N LEU A 109 -9.17 -14.60 9.95
CA LEU A 109 -10.34 -15.23 9.35
C LEU A 109 -10.39 -16.74 9.68
N ALA A 110 -9.25 -17.42 9.63
CA ALA A 110 -9.16 -18.83 10.02
C ALA A 110 -9.45 -19.03 11.52
N GLU A 111 -8.94 -18.16 12.39
CA GLU A 111 -9.20 -18.18 13.84
C GLU A 111 -10.68 -17.95 14.18
N PHE A 112 -11.37 -17.14 13.37
CA PHE A 112 -12.80 -16.86 13.52
C PHE A 112 -13.67 -18.02 12.99
N ALA A 113 -13.26 -18.64 11.89
CA ALA A 113 -13.98 -19.77 11.29
C ALA A 113 -13.86 -21.08 12.11
N ARG A 114 -12.86 -21.20 12.99
CA ARG A 114 -12.73 -22.36 13.88
C ARG A 114 -13.89 -22.39 14.88
N PRO A 115 -14.70 -23.48 14.93
CA PRO A 115 -15.72 -23.63 15.95
C PRO A 115 -15.06 -23.60 17.33
N SER A 116 -15.63 -22.85 18.27
CA SER A 116 -15.23 -22.82 19.67
C SER A 116 -15.30 -24.23 20.22
N VAL A 117 -14.17 -24.97 20.23
CA VAL A 117 -14.11 -26.28 20.85
C VAL A 117 -14.35 -26.05 22.34
N LEU A 118 -15.56 -26.37 22.80
CA LEU A 118 -15.89 -26.42 24.21
C LEU A 118 -14.93 -27.42 24.85
N PRO A 119 -14.31 -27.11 26.01
CA PRO A 119 -13.60 -28.14 26.75
C PRO A 119 -14.62 -29.22 27.11
N GLU A 120 -14.39 -30.41 26.57
CA GLU A 120 -15.09 -31.62 26.92
C GLU A 120 -15.02 -31.76 28.45
N ARG A 121 -16.14 -31.52 29.14
CA ARG A 121 -16.27 -31.83 30.56
C ARG A 121 -16.42 -33.34 30.70
N GLU A 122 -15.30 -34.04 30.65
CA GLU A 122 -15.13 -35.38 31.21
C GLU A 122 -13.97 -35.32 32.22
N GLY A 123 -14.08 -35.67 33.50
CA GLY A 123 -15.16 -36.34 34.21
C GLY A 123 -15.19 -35.95 35.69
N ALA A 124 -16.29 -36.36 36.32
CA ALA A 124 -16.59 -36.19 37.73
C ALA A 124 -15.61 -36.94 38.65
N GLY A 125 -15.22 -36.31 39.75
CA GLY A 125 -14.37 -36.90 40.78
C GLY A 125 -14.44 -36.16 42.12
N ARG A 126 -15.65 -36.05 42.70
CA ARG A 126 -15.98 -36.15 44.13
C ARG A 126 -15.10 -35.42 45.20
N GLY A 127 -15.71 -34.49 45.94
CA GLY A 127 -15.27 -34.03 47.27
C GLY A 127 -15.61 -32.56 47.53
N SER A 128 -16.82 -32.23 47.98
CA SER A 128 -17.20 -32.09 49.40
C SER A 128 -16.50 -30.93 50.13
N GLY A 129 -17.26 -29.86 50.40
CA GLY A 129 -16.83 -28.77 51.26
C GLY A 129 -17.88 -27.66 51.34
N ALA A 130 -18.69 -27.69 52.40
CA ALA A 130 -19.75 -26.75 52.69
C ALA A 130 -19.24 -25.33 52.99
N GLY A 131 -20.10 -24.32 52.81
CA GLY A 131 -19.81 -22.95 53.25
C GLY A 131 -20.83 -21.92 52.79
N SER A 132 -21.95 -21.83 53.51
CA SER A 132 -22.95 -20.77 53.40
C SER A 132 -22.35 -19.39 53.69
N GLY A 133 -22.79 -18.36 52.95
CA GLY A 133 -22.69 -16.96 53.39
C GLY A 133 -22.53 -15.97 52.25
N LYS A 134 -23.62 -15.27 51.88
CA LYS A 134 -23.51 -13.98 51.19
C LYS A 134 -23.04 -12.94 52.22
N PRO A 135 -22.00 -12.16 51.91
CA PRO A 135 -22.11 -10.74 52.18
C PRO A 135 -21.80 -9.92 50.93
N GLU A 136 -22.65 -8.94 50.70
CA GLU A 136 -22.42 -7.79 49.83
C GLU A 136 -21.01 -7.20 50.02
N GLY A 137 -20.34 -6.88 48.92
CA GLY A 137 -19.25 -5.90 48.88
C GLY A 137 -17.89 -6.33 49.42
N ARG A 138 -17.18 -7.22 48.73
CA ARG A 138 -15.73 -7.41 48.90
C ARG A 138 -15.10 -7.93 47.61
N ARG A 139 -14.08 -7.24 47.07
CA ARG A 139 -13.24 -7.78 45.99
C ARG A 139 -12.70 -9.13 46.47
N GLU A 140 -12.96 -10.19 45.70
CA GLU A 140 -12.51 -11.54 46.03
C GLU A 140 -10.97 -11.56 46.07
N PRO A 141 -10.34 -11.81 47.23
CA PRO A 141 -8.90 -11.95 47.33
C PRO A 141 -8.53 -13.35 46.83
N GLY A 142 -7.94 -13.43 45.65
CA GLY A 142 -7.51 -14.71 45.06
C GLY A 142 -7.58 -14.81 43.54
N MET A 143 -8.08 -13.79 42.84
CA MET A 143 -7.96 -13.78 41.38
C MET A 143 -6.47 -13.68 40.99
N PRO A 144 -5.92 -14.67 40.24
CA PRO A 144 -4.57 -14.55 39.71
C PRO A 144 -4.50 -13.35 38.77
N GLU A 145 -3.38 -12.63 38.84
CA GLU A 145 -3.06 -11.52 37.96
C GLU A 145 -3.08 -12.02 36.51
N GLY A 146 -4.18 -11.74 35.80
CA GLY A 146 -4.43 -12.26 34.44
C GLY A 146 -5.87 -12.71 34.13
N TRP A 147 -6.78 -12.77 35.12
CA TRP A 147 -8.20 -13.03 34.83
C TRP A 147 -8.83 -11.86 34.04
N ARG A 148 -8.98 -12.05 32.72
CA ARG A 148 -9.61 -11.10 31.79
C ARG A 148 -11.03 -11.60 31.51
N GLU A 149 -12.06 -10.76 31.68
CA GLU A 149 -13.45 -11.16 31.47
C GLU A 149 -13.65 -11.76 30.06
N PRO A 150 -14.31 -12.93 29.93
CA PRO A 150 -14.49 -13.62 28.64
C PRO A 150 -15.16 -12.77 27.55
N GLY A 151 -16.04 -11.83 27.92
CA GLY A 151 -16.74 -10.97 26.96
C GLY A 151 -15.82 -10.06 26.14
N ASN A 152 -14.72 -9.56 26.73
CA ASN A 152 -13.81 -8.67 26.02
C ASN A 152 -12.97 -9.41 24.96
N SER A 153 -12.62 -10.68 25.20
CA SER A 153 -11.79 -11.44 24.26
C SER A 153 -12.57 -11.89 23.01
N GLU A 154 -13.83 -12.29 23.14
CA GLU A 154 -14.66 -12.65 21.98
C GLU A 154 -15.03 -11.44 21.12
N GLU A 155 -15.46 -10.33 21.73
CA GLU A 155 -15.75 -9.07 21.01
C GLU A 155 -14.50 -8.53 20.28
N MET A 156 -13.33 -8.62 20.92
CA MET A 156 -12.06 -8.25 20.31
C MET A 156 -11.72 -9.14 19.12
N ARG A 157 -11.86 -10.47 19.25
CA ARG A 157 -11.65 -11.42 18.15
C ARG A 157 -12.58 -11.13 16.97
N GLU A 158 -13.85 -10.86 17.25
CA GLU A 158 -14.84 -10.52 16.22
C GLU A 158 -14.50 -9.20 15.51
N ARG A 159 -14.05 -8.17 16.25
CA ARG A 159 -13.56 -6.92 15.65
C ARG A 159 -12.36 -7.11 14.73
N ILE A 160 -11.37 -7.90 15.15
CA ILE A 160 -10.20 -8.23 14.33
C ILE A 160 -10.65 -9.00 13.08
N ALA A 161 -11.52 -10.00 13.22
CA ALA A 161 -12.05 -10.78 12.11
C ALA A 161 -12.84 -9.91 11.11
N ARG A 162 -13.64 -8.95 11.59
CA ARG A 162 -14.32 -7.96 10.74
C ARG A 162 -13.35 -7.10 9.94
N ARG A 163 -12.26 -6.62 10.58
CA ARG A 163 -11.22 -5.84 9.87
C ARG A 163 -10.52 -6.67 8.80
N ALA A 164 -10.17 -7.92 9.13
CA ALA A 164 -9.59 -8.86 8.18
C ALA A 164 -10.55 -9.16 7.02
N ALA A 165 -11.85 -9.36 7.29
CA ALA A 165 -12.86 -9.58 6.27
C ALA A 165 -12.98 -8.39 5.31
N LYS A 166 -13.00 -7.16 5.84
CA LYS A 166 -13.01 -5.94 5.01
C LYS A 166 -11.76 -5.83 4.13
N LEU A 167 -10.58 -6.12 4.68
CA LEU A 167 -9.34 -6.17 3.92
C LEU A 167 -9.41 -7.22 2.80
N GLN A 168 -9.89 -8.43 3.10
CA GLN A 168 -10.02 -9.51 2.12
C GLN A 168 -10.99 -9.14 0.98
N VAL A 169 -12.14 -8.55 1.29
CA VAL A 169 -13.10 -8.08 0.28
C VAL A 169 -12.46 -7.06 -0.66
N VAL A 170 -11.72 -6.09 -0.12
CA VAL A 170 -11.04 -5.07 -0.93
C VAL A 170 -9.96 -5.73 -1.79
N ALA A 171 -9.17 -6.64 -1.23
CA ALA A 171 -8.12 -7.35 -1.95
C ALA A 171 -8.69 -8.18 -3.11
N ASP A 172 -9.71 -8.99 -2.84
CA ASP A 172 -10.38 -9.80 -3.86
C ASP A 172 -11.00 -8.94 -4.96
N GLN A 173 -11.67 -7.83 -4.60
CA GLN A 173 -12.25 -6.91 -5.57
C GLN A 173 -11.18 -6.30 -6.48
N ARG A 174 -10.05 -5.87 -5.91
CA ARG A 174 -8.92 -5.30 -6.68
C ARG A 174 -8.28 -6.32 -7.61
N LEU A 175 -8.21 -7.58 -7.18
CA LEU A 175 -7.63 -8.69 -7.94
C LEU A 175 -8.63 -9.39 -8.88
N GLY A 176 -9.89 -8.94 -8.93
CA GLY A 176 -10.94 -9.56 -9.72
C GLY A 176 -11.32 -10.98 -9.26
N ARG A 177 -11.09 -11.30 -7.97
CA ARG A 177 -11.42 -12.58 -7.34
C ARG A 177 -12.80 -12.53 -6.68
N ALA A 178 -13.43 -13.69 -6.54
CA ALA A 178 -14.66 -13.83 -5.79
C ALA A 178 -14.38 -14.02 -4.30
N THR A 179 -14.91 -13.15 -3.46
CA THR A 179 -14.90 -13.34 -1.99
C THR A 179 -16.00 -14.31 -1.57
N GLU A 180 -15.70 -15.18 -0.61
CA GLU A 180 -16.68 -16.09 -0.01
C GLU A 180 -17.82 -15.33 0.70
N GLU A 181 -19.05 -15.86 0.63
CA GLU A 181 -20.25 -15.19 1.16
C GLU A 181 -20.17 -14.91 2.66
N TRP A 182 -19.62 -15.83 3.45
CA TRP A 182 -19.52 -15.62 4.89
C TRP A 182 -18.54 -14.49 5.25
N ILE A 183 -17.44 -14.34 4.49
CA ILE A 183 -16.50 -13.23 4.64
C ILE A 183 -17.17 -11.92 4.26
N ARG A 184 -17.95 -11.89 3.16
CA ARG A 184 -18.70 -10.70 2.75
C ARG A 184 -19.74 -10.29 3.79
N ARG A 185 -20.47 -11.24 4.35
CA ARG A 185 -21.41 -10.98 5.46
C ARG A 185 -20.69 -10.44 6.69
N LEU A 186 -19.57 -11.05 7.08
CA LEU A 186 -18.76 -10.59 8.21
C LEU A 186 -18.22 -9.17 7.98
N ALA A 187 -17.80 -8.84 6.77
CA ALA A 187 -17.33 -7.49 6.42
C ALA A 187 -18.45 -6.44 6.44
N SER A 188 -19.71 -6.85 6.27
CA SER A 188 -20.88 -5.97 6.20
C SER A 188 -21.54 -5.69 7.56
N GLY A 189 -21.24 -6.50 8.58
CA GLY A 189 -21.67 -6.30 9.98
C GLY A 189 -20.80 -5.29 10.71
#